data_AF-A0AAP5H8Y0-F1
#
_entry.id   AF-A0AAP5H8Y0-F1
#
_cell.length_a   1.000
_cell.length_b   1.000
_cell.length_c   1.000
_cell.angle_alpha   90.00
_cell.angle_beta   90.00
_cell.angle_gamma   90.00
#
_symmetry.space_group_name_H-M   'P 1'
#
loop_
_entity.id
_entity.type
_entity.pdbx_description
1 polymer ?
#
loop_
_entity_poly.entity_id
_entity_poly.type
_entity_poly.pdbx_seq_one_letter_code
_entity_poly.pdbx_strand_id
1 'polypeptide(L)'
;MDFPPWIQRTIQARLDEVSSRIEQDHDLGRIRVETDEAFKALFAGKDVEQTAEYAEWENRYIVSKGIENERLYMQGLRDGIQLTASLLDQSMLVEKGHESD
;
A
#
# COMPACT_ATOMS: atom_id res chain seq x y z
N MET A 1 -5.80 18.35 11.63
CA MET A 1 -4.53 18.70 12.31
C MET A 1 -3.49 18.82 11.23
N ASP A 2 -2.86 19.98 11.10
CA ASP A 2 -1.75 20.13 10.15
C ASP A 2 -0.47 19.64 10.81
N PHE A 3 0.02 18.49 10.36
CA PHE A 3 1.31 17.99 10.80
C PHE A 3 2.44 18.90 10.29
N PRO A 4 3.50 19.11 11.08
CA PRO A 4 4.70 19.81 10.62
C PRO A 4 5.21 19.27 9.27
N PRO A 5 5.74 20.13 8.38
CA PRO A 5 6.16 19.71 7.04
C PRO A 5 7.18 18.57 7.00
N TRP A 6 8.01 18.43 8.05
CA TRP A 6 8.97 17.34 8.15
C TRP A 6 8.29 15.99 8.40
N ILE A 7 7.19 15.95 9.17
CA ILE A 7 6.40 14.73 9.41
C ILE A 7 5.71 14.30 8.11
N GLN A 8 5.09 15.25 7.41
CA GLN A 8 4.43 14.96 6.13
C GLN A 8 5.40 14.35 5.11
N ARG A 9 6.62 14.91 5.00
CA ARG A 9 7.67 14.37 4.13
C ARG A 9 8.11 12.97 4.53
N THR A 10 8.24 12.69 5.81
CA THR A 10 8.60 11.35 6.31
C THR A 10 7.50 10.33 5.99
N ILE A 11 6.23 10.69 6.20
CA ILE A 11 5.08 9.84 5.87
C ILE A 11 5.06 9.55 4.36
N GLN A 12 5.24 10.58 3.52
CA GLN A 12 5.26 10.40 2.08
C GLN A 12 6.40 9.48 1.63
N ALA A 13 7.62 9.71 2.12
CA ALA A 13 8.78 8.87 1.78
C ALA A 13 8.55 7.40 2.17
N ARG A 14 7.88 7.14 3.29
CA ARG A 14 7.51 5.80 3.72
C ARG A 14 6.45 5.17 2.81
N LEU A 15 5.41 5.92 2.45
CA LEU A 15 4.40 5.46 1.50
C LEU A 15 5.03 5.09 0.16
N ASP A 16 5.91 5.94 -0.38
CA ASP A 16 6.60 5.68 -1.65
C ASP A 16 7.47 4.41 -1.57
N GLU A 17 8.21 4.22 -0.47
CA GLU A 17 9.01 3.02 -0.22
C GLU A 17 8.15 1.74 -0.18
N VAL A 18 7.04 1.77 0.57
CA VAL A 18 6.17 0.60 0.73
C VAL A 18 5.46 0.28 -0.58
N SER A 19 4.93 1.29 -1.27
CA SER A 19 4.31 1.13 -2.59
C SER A 19 5.29 0.49 -3.58
N SER A 20 6.52 0.98 -3.64
CA SER A 20 7.56 0.41 -4.52
C SER A 20 7.87 -1.05 -4.20
N ARG A 21 7.87 -1.44 -2.92
CA ARG A 21 8.05 -2.85 -2.54
C ARG A 21 6.88 -3.74 -2.95
N ILE A 22 5.65 -3.25 -2.81
CA ILE A 22 4.44 -3.97 -3.22
C ILE A 22 4.38 -4.09 -4.76
N GLU A 23 4.89 -3.08 -5.49
CA GLU A 23 5.06 -3.16 -6.94
C GLU A 23 6.06 -4.24 -7.35
N GLN A 24 7.15 -4.42 -6.60
CA GLN A 24 8.20 -5.41 -6.90
C GLN A 24 7.91 -6.82 -6.36
N ASP A 25 6.78 -7.02 -5.67
CA ASP A 25 6.40 -8.32 -5.12
C ASP A 25 6.19 -9.36 -6.23
N HIS A 26 6.88 -10.50 -6.12
CA HIS A 26 6.88 -11.53 -7.17
C HIS A 26 5.52 -12.21 -7.35
N ASP A 27 4.77 -12.44 -6.27
CA ASP A 27 3.47 -13.10 -6.34
C ASP A 27 2.43 -12.18 -6.96
N LEU A 28 2.43 -10.90 -6.56
CA LEU A 28 1.59 -9.88 -7.19
C LEU A 28 2.01 -9.62 -8.64
N GLY A 29 3.32 -9.63 -8.92
CA GLY A 29 3.86 -9.51 -10.27
C GLY A 29 3.33 -10.60 -11.20
N ARG A 30 3.28 -11.85 -10.73
CA ARG A 30 2.68 -12.95 -11.49
C ARG A 30 1.20 -12.70 -11.79
N ILE A 31 0.42 -12.30 -10.79
CA ILE A 31 -1.01 -12.02 -10.96
C ILE A 31 -1.23 -10.85 -11.94
N ARG A 32 -0.39 -9.80 -11.89
CA ARG A 32 -0.44 -8.69 -12.85
C ARG A 32 -0.17 -9.14 -14.27
N VAL A 33 0.85 -9.99 -14.50
CA VAL A 33 1.14 -10.55 -15.82
C VAL A 33 -0.04 -11.39 -16.33
N GLU A 34 -0.60 -12.26 -15.49
CA GLU A 34 -1.79 -13.05 -15.84
C GLU A 34 -2.99 -12.16 -16.19
N THR A 35 -3.14 -11.01 -15.53
CA THR A 35 -4.17 -10.00 -15.79
C THR A 35 -3.91 -9.28 -17.13
N ASP A 36 -2.67 -8.88 -17.40
CA ASP A 36 -2.27 -8.22 -18.66
C ASP A 36 -2.44 -9.14 -19.88
N GLU A 37 -2.11 -10.42 -19.76
CA GLU A 37 -2.32 -11.38 -20.85
C GLU A 37 -3.82 -11.62 -21.12
N ALA A 38 -4.65 -11.69 -20.07
CA ALA A 38 -6.11 -11.73 -20.22
C ALA A 38 -6.63 -10.46 -20.93
N PHE A 39 -6.09 -9.28 -20.60
CA PHE A 39 -6.43 -8.03 -21.27
C PHE A 39 -6.04 -8.04 -22.75
N LYS A 40 -4.82 -8.46 -23.09
CA LYS A 40 -4.37 -8.52 -24.50
C LYS A 40 -5.21 -9.46 -25.34
N ALA A 41 -5.66 -10.59 -24.77
CA ALA A 41 -6.56 -11.52 -25.43
C ALA A 41 -7.93 -10.89 -25.75
N LEU A 42 -8.42 -9.99 -24.89
CA LEU A 42 -9.68 -9.27 -25.06
C LEU A 42 -9.64 -8.18 -26.14
N PHE A 43 -8.57 -7.39 -26.17
CA PHE A 43 -8.46 -6.20 -27.03
C PHE A 43 -7.94 -6.49 -28.45
N ALA A 44 -7.73 -7.77 -28.79
CA ALA A 44 -7.50 -8.22 -30.16
C ALA A 44 -8.79 -8.13 -31.02
N GLY A 45 -9.41 -6.94 -31.12
CA GLY A 45 -10.18 -6.57 -32.30
C GLY A 45 -11.69 -6.31 -32.24
N LYS A 46 -12.37 -6.03 -31.10
CA LYS A 46 -13.67 -5.29 -31.01
C LYS A 46 -14.32 -5.27 -29.61
N ASP A 47 -15.32 -4.38 -29.44
CA ASP A 47 -16.17 -4.08 -28.25
C ASP A 47 -16.27 -5.20 -27.19
N VAL A 48 -15.67 -4.94 -26.03
CA VAL A 48 -15.21 -5.96 -25.08
C VAL A 48 -16.08 -6.05 -23.82
N GLU A 49 -16.77 -4.97 -23.45
CA GLU A 49 -17.43 -4.83 -22.14
C GLU A 49 -18.57 -5.85 -21.87
N GLN A 50 -19.00 -6.60 -22.89
CA GLN A 50 -20.08 -7.61 -22.78
C GLN A 50 -19.58 -9.06 -22.91
N THR A 51 -18.27 -9.31 -22.97
CA THR A 51 -17.71 -10.67 -23.10
C THR A 51 -17.49 -11.32 -21.74
N ALA A 52 -17.56 -12.65 -21.70
CA ALA A 52 -17.31 -13.41 -20.47
C ALA A 52 -15.85 -13.27 -20.03
N GLU A 53 -14.95 -13.14 -20.99
CA GLU A 53 -13.52 -12.95 -20.78
C GLU A 53 -13.24 -11.56 -20.15
N TYR A 54 -14.05 -10.53 -20.46
CA TYR A 54 -13.92 -9.22 -19.81
C TYR A 54 -14.32 -9.30 -18.33
N ALA A 55 -15.39 -10.01 -18.02
CA ALA A 55 -15.80 -10.25 -16.63
C ALA A 55 -14.72 -11.03 -15.84
N GLU A 56 -14.03 -11.96 -16.49
CA GLU A 56 -12.91 -12.67 -15.87
C GLU A 56 -11.71 -11.75 -15.63
N TRP A 57 -11.34 -10.92 -16.60
CA TRP A 57 -10.28 -9.92 -16.44
C TRP A 57 -10.61 -8.91 -15.33
N GLU A 58 -11.82 -8.35 -15.34
CA GLU A 58 -12.28 -7.37 -14.35
C GLU A 58 -12.23 -7.94 -12.94
N ASN A 59 -12.71 -9.17 -12.75
CA ASN A 59 -12.64 -9.87 -11.47
C ASN A 59 -11.18 -10.04 -10.99
N ARG A 60 -10.28 -10.50 -11.86
CA ARG A 60 -8.85 -10.64 -11.52
C ARG A 60 -8.20 -9.30 -11.19
N TYR A 61 -8.52 -8.25 -11.94
CA TYR A 61 -8.02 -6.90 -11.71
C TYR A 61 -8.49 -6.35 -10.36
N ILE A 62 -9.79 -6.43 -10.06
CA ILE A 62 -10.37 -5.94 -8.80
C ILE A 62 -9.78 -6.68 -7.60
N VAL A 63 -9.67 -8.01 -7.66
CA VAL A 63 -9.06 -8.81 -6.58
C VAL A 63 -7.60 -8.42 -6.37
N SER A 64 -6.82 -8.25 -7.43
CA SER A 64 -5.42 -7.83 -7.35
C SER A 64 -5.29 -6.46 -6.68
N LYS A 65 -6.10 -5.49 -7.09
CA LYS A 65 -6.16 -4.16 -6.46
C LYS A 65 -6.60 -4.21 -5.01
N GLY A 66 -7.56 -5.08 -4.68
CA GLY A 66 -7.97 -5.33 -3.30
C GLY A 66 -6.81 -5.78 -2.42
N ILE A 67 -6.03 -6.76 -2.87
CA ILE A 67 -4.88 -7.28 -2.12
C ILE A 67 -3.78 -6.22 -1.96
N GLU A 68 -3.48 -5.44 -3.01
CA GLU A 68 -2.52 -4.32 -2.93
C GLU A 68 -2.94 -3.29 -1.88
N ASN A 69 -4.20 -2.87 -1.90
CA ASN A 69 -4.74 -1.90 -0.96
C ASN A 69 -4.76 -2.41 0.49
N GLU A 70 -5.14 -3.68 0.70
CA GLU A 70 -5.11 -4.33 2.01
C GLU A 70 -3.69 -4.35 2.60
N ARG A 71 -2.68 -4.71 1.78
CA ARG A 71 -1.27 -4.71 2.20
C ARG A 71 -0.78 -3.31 2.56
N LEU A 72 -1.13 -2.31 1.76
CA LEU A 72 -0.82 -0.90 2.06
C LEU A 72 -1.46 -0.46 3.38
N TYR A 73 -2.74 -0.78 3.59
CA TYR A 73 -3.47 -0.44 4.81
C TYR A 73 -2.83 -1.08 6.06
N MET A 74 -2.52 -2.38 6.01
CA MET A 74 -1.92 -3.10 7.12
C MET A 74 -0.51 -2.61 7.45
N GLN A 75 0.30 -2.29 6.43
CA GLN A 75 1.61 -1.68 6.63
C GLN A 75 1.47 -0.29 7.27
N GLY A 76 0.54 0.53 6.77
CA GLY A 76 0.27 1.86 7.32
C GLY A 76 -0.17 1.82 8.79
N LEU A 77 -1.04 0.86 9.16
CA LEU A 77 -1.44 0.64 10.55
C LEU A 77 -0.25 0.27 11.43
N ARG A 78 0.61 -0.65 10.96
CA ARG A 78 1.82 -1.06 11.67
C ARG A 78 2.79 0.11 11.89
N ASP A 79 3.05 0.88 10.83
CA ASP A 79 3.94 2.05 10.89
C ASP A 79 3.36 3.11 11.86
N GLY A 80 2.04 3.32 11.86
CA GLY A 80 1.36 4.23 12.79
C GLY A 80 1.42 3.81 14.26
N ILE A 81 1.27 2.52 14.55
CA ILE A 81 1.45 1.97 15.90
C ILE A 81 2.90 2.16 16.36
N GLN A 82 3.88 1.87 15.49
CA GLN A 82 5.30 2.05 15.81
C GLN A 82 5.63 3.51 16.10
N LEU A 83 5.14 4.44 15.29
CA LEU A 83 5.32 5.88 15.52
C LEU A 83 4.76 6.30 16.87
N THR A 84 3.54 5.89 17.20
CA THR A 84 2.89 6.24 18.47
C THR A 84 3.66 5.66 19.66
N ALA A 85 4.09 4.40 19.57
CA ALA A 85 4.90 3.76 20.60
C ALA A 85 6.24 4.48 20.83
N SER A 86 6.93 4.87 19.76
CA SER A 86 8.19 5.63 19.86
C SER A 86 8.01 7.01 20.48
N LEU A 87 6.91 7.71 20.18
CA LEU A 87 6.61 9.01 20.78
C LEU A 87 6.28 8.89 22.27
N LEU A 88 5.51 7.87 22.67
CA LEU A 88 5.21 7.60 24.08
C LEU A 88 6.46 7.23 24.88
N ASP A 89 7.35 6.40 24.31
CA ASP A 89 8.62 6.02 24.94
C ASP A 89 9.54 7.23 25.16
N GLN A 90 9.64 8.12 24.15
CA GLN A 90 10.36 9.38 24.29
C GLN A 90 9.75 10.30 25.35
N SER A 91 8.43 10.39 25.44
CA SER A 91 7.74 11.19 26.45
C SER A 91 8.06 10.70 27.88
N MET A 92 8.05 9.38 28.10
CA MET A 92 8.39 8.78 29.40
C MET A 92 9.86 8.99 29.79
N LEU A 93 10.77 9.03 28.81
CA LEU A 93 12.19 9.33 29.04
C LEU A 93 12.42 10.80 29.43
N VAL A 94 11.66 11.72 28.83
CA VAL A 94 11.72 13.16 29.18
C VAL A 94 11.19 13.42 30.59
N GLU A 95 10.10 12.76 31.01
CA GLU A 95 9.59 12.90 32.40
C GLU A 95 10.62 12.43 33.44
N LYS A 96 11.27 11.28 33.22
CA LYS A 96 12.32 10.78 34.13
C LYS A 96 13.56 11.68 34.21
N GLY A 97 13.89 12.37 33.12
CA GLY A 97 14.99 13.35 33.11
C GLY A 97 14.68 14.60 33.94
N HIS A 98 13.41 15.01 34.01
CA HIS A 98 12.96 16.14 34.81
C HIS A 98 12.77 15.83 36.31
N GLU A 99 12.59 14.56 36.69
CA GLU A 99 12.53 14.15 38.11
C GLU A 99 13.90 14.01 38.79
N SER A 100 15.01 14.13 38.04
CA SER A 100 16.37 13.94 38.55
C SER A 100 17.21 15.23 38.64
N ASP A 101 16.62 16.40 38.37
CA ASP A 101 17.19 17.74 38.59
C ASP A 101 16.52 18.43 39.79
#